data_AF-A0A914K2A5-F1
#
_entry.id   AF-A0A914K2A5-F1
#
_cell.length_a   1.000
_cell.length_b   1.000
_cell.length_c   1.000
_cell.angle_alpha   90.00
_cell.angle_beta   90.00
_cell.angle_gamma   90.00
#
_symmetry.space_group_name_H-M   'P 1'
#
loop_
_entity.id
_entity.type
_entity.pdbx_description
1 polymer ?
#
loop_
_entity_poly.entity_id
_entity_poly.type
_entity_poly.pdbx_seq_one_letter_code
_entity_poly.pdbx_strand_id
1 'polypeptide(L)'
;MRNNPEIFEPFNSPTDSWRFRFRPQGKKPSNERIEQVRERFTDCMGNVRAPVDLNNAKFEYNVVEDLITVPESERKVYFGVTVGEGQLYLKSDYNLKDRKYIGNSTMDPELAFIQSNLVKARPNTLVLDPFCGTGKLVFSSKQTQF
;
A
#
# COMPACT_ATOMS: atom_id res chain seq x y z
N MET A 1 14.00 -12.14 13.83
CA MET A 1 12.65 -12.64 14.19
C MET A 1 12.84 -13.83 15.10
N ARG A 2 12.02 -13.97 16.15
CA ARG A 2 11.96 -15.22 16.91
C ARG A 2 11.31 -16.27 16.01
N ASN A 3 11.84 -17.49 15.99
CA ASN A 3 11.28 -18.57 15.20
C ASN A 3 9.90 -18.91 15.78
N ASN A 4 8.82 -18.52 15.10
CA ASN A 4 7.45 -18.75 15.54
C ASN A 4 6.58 -19.14 14.33
N PRO A 5 6.70 -20.40 13.87
CA PRO A 5 6.04 -20.87 12.66
C PRO A 5 4.51 -20.82 12.75
N GLU A 6 3.94 -20.85 13.97
CA GLU A 6 2.49 -20.84 14.18
C GLU A 6 1.80 -19.58 13.63
N ILE A 7 2.51 -18.46 13.55
CA ILE A 7 1.99 -17.20 12.96
C ILE A 7 1.69 -17.37 11.47
N PHE A 8 2.39 -18.29 10.79
CA PHE A 8 2.28 -18.50 9.35
C PHE A 8 1.31 -19.62 8.97
N GLU A 9 0.91 -20.48 9.92
CA GLU A 9 -0.01 -21.58 9.67
C GLU A 9 -1.33 -21.18 8.99
N PRO A 10 -2.00 -20.07 9.36
CA PRO A 10 -3.22 -19.62 8.68
C PRO A 10 -3.04 -19.31 7.18
N PHE A 11 -1.79 -19.09 6.75
CA PHE A 11 -1.42 -18.69 5.40
C PHE A 11 -0.66 -19.80 4.65
N ASN A 12 -0.65 -21.03 5.19
CA ASN A 12 0.17 -22.15 4.74
C ASN A 12 -0.66 -23.35 4.23
N SER A 13 -1.87 -23.09 3.72
CA SER A 13 -2.70 -24.13 3.11
C SER A 13 -2.14 -24.57 1.74
N PRO A 14 -2.10 -25.88 1.42
CA PRO A 14 -1.69 -26.36 0.09
C PRO A 14 -2.55 -25.84 -1.07
N THR A 15 -3.78 -25.40 -0.79
CA THR A 15 -4.72 -24.86 -1.80
C THR A 15 -4.52 -23.37 -2.06
N ASP A 16 -3.76 -22.70 -1.19
CA ASP A 16 -3.52 -21.27 -1.28
C ASP A 16 -2.21 -21.01 -2.02
N SER A 17 -1.89 -19.75 -2.27
CA SER A 17 -0.63 -19.37 -2.91
C SER A 17 -0.10 -18.10 -2.28
N TRP A 18 1.22 -17.95 -2.29
CA TRP A 18 1.84 -16.77 -1.71
C TRP A 18 2.97 -16.21 -2.57
N ARG A 19 3.26 -14.93 -2.37
CA ARG A 19 4.44 -14.28 -2.93
C ARG A 19 5.10 -13.37 -1.92
N PHE A 20 6.39 -13.17 -2.13
CA PHE A 20 7.19 -12.23 -1.38
C PHE A 20 7.39 -10.95 -2.18
N ARG A 21 7.16 -9.80 -1.54
CA ARG A 21 7.42 -8.49 -2.14
C ARG A 21 8.30 -7.65 -1.21
N PHE A 22 9.47 -7.29 -1.71
CA PHE A 22 10.35 -6.35 -1.03
C PHE A 22 9.96 -4.92 -1.38
N ARG A 23 9.67 -4.10 -0.37
CA ARG A 23 9.26 -2.70 -0.46
C ARG A 23 10.37 -1.83 0.18
N PRO A 24 11.42 -1.49 -0.57
CA PRO A 24 12.46 -0.62 -0.05
C PRO A 24 11.94 0.81 0.07
N GLN A 25 12.24 1.48 1.19
CA GLN A 25 12.10 2.93 1.24
C GLN A 25 13.43 3.60 0.84
N GLY A 26 13.32 4.47 -0.17
CA GLY A 26 14.39 5.39 -0.55
C GLY A 26 15.38 4.86 -1.58
N LYS A 27 16.11 3.76 -1.30
CA LYS A 27 17.15 3.22 -2.21
C LYS A 27 16.78 1.82 -2.71
N LYS A 28 17.13 1.49 -3.96
CA LYS A 28 17.00 0.11 -4.45
C LYS A 28 17.97 -0.80 -3.68
N PRO A 29 17.50 -1.92 -3.09
CA PRO A 29 18.34 -2.87 -2.38
C PRO A 29 19.24 -3.65 -3.34
N SER A 30 20.36 -4.17 -2.84
CA SER A 30 21.17 -5.14 -3.58
C SER A 30 20.45 -6.49 -3.67
N ASN A 31 20.78 -7.28 -4.70
CA ASN A 31 20.24 -8.64 -4.83
C ASN A 31 20.64 -9.51 -3.63
N GLU A 32 21.87 -9.34 -3.11
CA GLU A 32 22.33 -10.03 -1.90
C GLU A 32 21.44 -9.74 -0.69
N ARG A 33 21.01 -8.49 -0.50
CA ARG A 33 20.11 -8.13 0.60
C ARG A 33 18.75 -8.80 0.45
N ILE A 34 18.23 -8.86 -0.78
CA ILE A 34 16.94 -9.52 -1.06
C ILE A 34 17.02 -11.00 -0.70
N GLU A 35 18.06 -11.71 -1.13
CA GLU A 35 18.22 -13.14 -0.82
C GLU A 35 18.43 -13.38 0.68
N GLN A 36 19.24 -12.59 1.37
CA GLN A 36 19.42 -12.70 2.83
C GLN A 36 18.09 -12.56 3.59
N VAL A 37 17.25 -11.61 3.18
CA VAL A 37 15.93 -11.40 3.81
C VAL A 37 15.00 -12.56 3.48
N ARG A 38 15.04 -13.08 2.24
CA ARG A 38 14.24 -14.21 1.78
C ARG A 38 14.58 -15.51 2.50
N GLU A 39 15.86 -15.83 2.65
CA GLU A 39 16.34 -17.02 3.38
C GLU A 39 15.88 -16.96 4.83
N ARG A 40 16.19 -15.86 5.52
CA ARG A 40 15.78 -15.63 6.91
C ARG A 40 14.27 -15.79 7.11
N PHE A 41 13.48 -15.38 6.12
CA PHE A 41 12.03 -15.48 6.17
C PHE A 41 11.54 -16.92 5.96
N THR A 42 12.12 -17.61 4.98
CA THR A 42 11.82 -19.03 4.72
C THR A 42 12.12 -19.88 5.96
N ASP A 43 13.23 -19.61 6.65
CA ASP A 43 13.59 -20.27 7.91
C ASP A 43 12.55 -20.04 9.03
N CYS A 44 11.97 -18.84 9.11
CA CYS A 44 10.97 -18.49 10.12
C CYS A 44 9.59 -19.09 9.84
N MET A 45 9.26 -19.35 8.58
CA MET A 45 8.00 -19.99 8.19
C MET A 45 8.01 -21.51 8.44
N GLY A 46 9.18 -22.13 8.53
CA GLY A 46 9.30 -23.57 8.73
C GLY A 46 8.81 -24.35 7.51
N ASN A 47 7.90 -25.31 7.72
CA ASN A 47 7.45 -26.20 6.65
C ASN A 47 6.35 -25.54 5.79
N VAL A 48 6.75 -24.88 4.71
CA VAL A 48 5.83 -24.23 3.78
C VAL A 48 5.22 -25.24 2.81
N ARG A 49 3.91 -25.41 2.88
CA ARG A 49 3.09 -26.27 2.01
C ARG A 49 2.43 -25.50 0.88
N ALA A 50 2.11 -24.23 1.11
CA ALA A 50 1.49 -23.38 0.10
C ALA A 50 2.48 -23.09 -1.06
N PRO A 51 2.10 -23.29 -2.33
CA PRO A 51 2.95 -22.95 -3.48
C PRO A 51 3.23 -21.44 -3.61
N VAL A 52 4.36 -21.13 -4.25
CA VAL A 52 4.72 -19.76 -4.63
C VAL A 52 4.08 -19.40 -5.97
N ASP A 53 3.37 -18.28 -6.04
CA ASP A 53 2.83 -17.70 -7.29
C ASP A 53 3.18 -16.20 -7.37
N LEU A 54 4.10 -15.84 -8.25
CA LEU A 54 4.57 -14.45 -8.37
C LEU A 54 3.52 -13.50 -8.95
N ASN A 55 2.56 -14.03 -9.72
CA ASN A 55 1.62 -13.23 -10.49
C ASN A 55 0.30 -13.03 -9.73
N ASN A 56 -0.31 -14.12 -9.27
CA ASN A 56 -1.66 -14.12 -8.69
C ASN A 56 -1.73 -14.86 -7.35
N ALA A 57 -0.75 -14.59 -6.47
CA ALA A 57 -0.77 -15.09 -5.11
C ALA A 57 -1.99 -14.62 -4.31
N LYS A 58 -2.61 -15.54 -3.58
CA LYS A 58 -3.66 -15.22 -2.59
C LYS A 58 -3.12 -14.34 -1.46
N PHE A 59 -1.90 -14.63 -0.99
CA PHE A 59 -1.24 -13.89 0.08
C PHE A 59 0.02 -13.19 -0.44
N GLU A 60 0.06 -11.87 -0.31
CA GLU A 60 1.28 -11.09 -0.55
C GLU A 60 1.93 -10.75 0.79
N TYR A 61 3.12 -11.28 1.01
CA TYR A 61 3.97 -10.91 2.13
C TYR A 61 4.85 -9.73 1.74
N ASN A 62 4.76 -8.64 2.50
CA ASN A 62 5.58 -7.46 2.29
C ASN A 62 6.68 -7.39 3.33
N VAL A 63 7.89 -7.11 2.86
CA VAL A 63 8.99 -6.66 3.70
C VAL A 63 9.25 -5.19 3.44
N VAL A 64 9.21 -4.40 4.51
CA VAL A 64 9.51 -2.97 4.48
C VAL A 64 10.81 -2.76 5.23
N GLU A 65 11.78 -2.17 4.54
CA GLU A 65 13.06 -1.77 5.12
C GLU A 65 13.34 -0.31 4.76
N ASP A 66 13.66 0.50 5.78
CA ASP A 66 14.15 1.86 5.57
C ASP A 66 15.66 1.82 5.32
N LEU A 67 16.05 2.15 4.09
CA LEU A 67 17.44 2.08 3.65
C LEU A 67 18.15 3.43 3.72
N ILE A 68 17.44 4.51 4.07
CA ILE A 68 17.96 5.88 4.01
C ILE A 68 17.98 6.57 5.36
N THR A 69 16.89 6.50 6.14
CA THR A 69 16.74 7.41 7.29
C THR A 69 17.52 6.95 8.52
N VAL A 70 17.94 5.68 8.56
CA VAL A 70 18.63 5.07 9.71
C VAL A 70 19.94 4.39 9.29
N PRO A 71 20.98 4.44 10.15
CA PRO A 71 22.21 3.67 9.98
C PRO A 71 21.93 2.17 9.87
N GLU A 72 22.79 1.44 9.18
CA GLU A 72 22.61 0.00 8.93
C GLU A 72 22.47 -0.83 10.21
N SER A 73 23.19 -0.46 11.27
CA SER A 73 23.09 -1.09 12.60
C SER A 73 21.74 -0.93 13.28
N GLU A 74 20.94 0.06 12.86
CA GLU A 74 19.65 0.41 13.44
C GLU A 74 18.48 0.10 12.49
N ARG A 75 18.76 -0.42 11.29
CA ARG A 75 17.74 -0.78 10.31
C ARG A 75 16.81 -1.85 10.88
N LYS A 76 15.54 -1.48 10.93
CA LYS A 76 14.46 -2.41 11.25
C LYS A 76 13.86 -2.95 9.97
N VAL A 77 13.70 -4.27 9.93
CA VAL A 77 13.00 -4.97 8.88
C VAL A 77 11.60 -5.28 9.41
N TYR A 78 10.59 -4.67 8.80
CA TYR A 78 9.19 -4.91 9.10
C TYR A 78 8.63 -5.92 8.11
N PHE A 79 7.70 -6.73 8.60
CA PHE A 79 7.08 -7.78 7.82
C PHE A 79 5.59 -7.81 8.10
N GLY A 80 4.79 -8.06 7.05
CA GLY A 80 3.35 -8.25 7.20
C GLY A 80 2.69 -8.78 5.94
N VAL A 81 1.46 -9.25 6.09
CA VAL A 81 0.58 -9.64 4.97
C VAL A 81 -0.15 -8.41 4.44
N THR A 82 -0.29 -8.28 3.12
CA THR A 82 -1.17 -7.26 2.54
C THR A 82 -2.62 -7.52 2.96
N VAL A 83 -3.21 -6.58 3.69
CA VAL A 83 -4.64 -6.60 4.04
C VAL A 83 -5.47 -5.67 3.16
N GLY A 84 -4.82 -4.74 2.47
CA GLY A 84 -5.44 -3.78 1.58
C GLY A 84 -4.39 -2.89 0.93
N GLU A 85 -4.77 -2.26 -0.17
CA GLU A 85 -3.94 -1.30 -0.89
C GLU A 85 -4.59 0.08 -0.86
N GLY A 86 -3.76 1.12 -0.80
CA GLY A 86 -4.24 2.50 -0.90
C GLY A 86 -4.64 2.85 -2.33
N GLN A 87 -5.55 3.80 -2.48
CA GLN A 87 -6.07 4.23 -3.78
C GLN A 87 -5.25 5.37 -4.41
N LEU A 88 -3.92 5.32 -4.31
CA LEU A 88 -3.02 6.36 -4.84
C LEU A 88 -3.18 6.57 -6.36
N TYR A 89 -3.64 5.54 -7.08
CA TYR A 89 -3.93 5.61 -8.51
C TYR A 89 -4.98 6.69 -8.85
N LEU A 90 -5.88 7.03 -7.92
CA LEU A 90 -6.88 8.09 -8.11
C LEU A 90 -6.24 9.45 -8.40
N LYS A 91 -5.03 9.72 -7.91
CA LYS A 91 -4.30 10.94 -8.26
C LYS A 91 -4.04 11.04 -9.77
N SER A 92 -3.67 9.92 -10.38
CA SER A 92 -3.41 9.82 -11.81
C SER A 92 -4.70 9.88 -12.61
N ASP A 93 -5.74 9.17 -12.17
CA ASP A 93 -7.05 9.15 -12.86
C ASP A 93 -7.75 10.52 -12.83
N TYR A 94 -7.52 11.32 -11.78
CA TYR A 94 -8.09 12.65 -11.60
C TYR A 94 -7.11 13.79 -11.84
N ASN A 95 -6.10 13.54 -12.67
CA ASN A 95 -5.09 14.52 -13.05
C ASN A 95 -5.74 15.81 -13.55
N LEU A 96 -5.15 16.94 -13.18
CA LEU A 96 -5.61 18.26 -13.57
C LEU A 96 -5.70 18.42 -15.08
N LYS A 97 -4.74 17.86 -15.82
CA LYS A 97 -4.63 18.01 -17.28
C LYS A 97 -5.83 17.44 -18.04
N ASP A 98 -6.49 16.44 -17.48
CA ASP A 98 -7.60 15.74 -18.14
C ASP A 98 -8.96 16.41 -17.84
N ARG A 99 -8.97 17.48 -17.02
CA ARG A 99 -10.19 18.20 -16.69
C ARG A 99 -10.58 19.17 -17.80
N LYS A 100 -11.87 19.13 -18.16
CA LYS A 100 -12.49 20.07 -19.12
C LYS A 100 -12.45 21.53 -18.64
N TYR A 101 -12.38 21.76 -17.34
CA TYR A 101 -12.33 23.08 -16.74
C TYR A 101 -11.28 23.13 -15.62
N ILE A 102 -10.36 24.09 -15.74
CA ILE A 102 -9.28 24.35 -14.78
C ILE A 102 -9.28 25.87 -14.55
N GLY A 103 -9.45 26.27 -13.29
CA GLY A 103 -9.30 27.65 -12.84
C GLY A 103 -7.97 27.89 -12.15
N ASN A 104 -7.64 29.16 -11.93
CA ASN A 104 -6.35 29.65 -11.45
C ASN A 104 -5.94 29.07 -10.08
N SER A 105 -6.94 28.83 -9.22
CA SER A 105 -6.75 28.29 -7.86
C SER A 105 -7.40 26.91 -7.73
N THR A 106 -7.17 26.05 -8.73
CA THR A 106 -7.71 24.69 -8.71
C THR A 106 -6.88 23.81 -7.78
N MET A 107 -7.54 23.26 -6.76
CA MET A 107 -6.92 22.37 -5.76
C MET A 107 -6.27 21.13 -6.41
N ASP A 108 -5.16 20.65 -5.85
CA ASP A 108 -4.54 19.39 -6.26
C ASP A 108 -5.49 18.19 -6.00
N PRO A 109 -5.62 17.21 -6.92
CA PRO A 109 -6.49 16.05 -6.72
C PRO A 109 -6.17 15.25 -5.45
N GLU A 110 -4.88 15.05 -5.12
CA GLU A 110 -4.46 14.26 -3.97
C GLU A 110 -4.94 14.91 -2.66
N LEU A 111 -4.77 16.24 -2.54
CA LEU A 111 -5.26 17.00 -1.40
C LEU A 111 -6.78 16.92 -1.27
N ALA A 112 -7.52 16.98 -2.39
CA ALA A 112 -8.98 16.87 -2.37
C ALA A 112 -9.45 15.49 -1.86
N PHE A 113 -8.77 14.40 -2.26
CA PHE A 113 -9.05 13.06 -1.75
C PHE A 113 -8.74 12.92 -0.26
N ILE A 114 -7.61 13.47 0.19
CA ILE A 114 -7.26 13.50 1.61
C ILE A 114 -8.34 14.24 2.41
N GLN A 115 -8.77 15.43 1.96
CA GLN A 115 -9.84 16.19 2.61
C GLN A 115 -11.17 15.44 2.63
N SER A 116 -11.53 14.75 1.54
CA SER A 116 -12.75 13.94 1.47
C SER A 116 -12.74 12.79 2.47
N ASN A 117 -11.57 12.16 2.65
CA ASN A 117 -11.37 11.12 3.65
C ASN A 117 -11.43 11.68 5.08
N LEU A 118 -10.85 12.86 5.33
CA LEU A 118 -10.90 13.53 6.64
C LEU A 118 -12.33 13.85 7.08
N VAL A 119 -13.19 14.30 6.17
CA VAL A 119 -14.61 14.57 6.47
C VAL A 119 -15.47 13.31 6.44
N LYS A 120 -14.87 12.14 6.18
CA LYS A 120 -15.55 10.84 6.05
C LYS A 120 -16.72 10.87 5.07
N ALA A 121 -16.52 11.56 3.94
CA ALA A 121 -17.48 11.54 2.84
C ALA A 121 -17.75 10.10 2.42
N ARG A 122 -19.02 9.72 2.30
CA ARG A 122 -19.45 8.38 1.93
C ARG A 122 -20.79 8.42 1.20
N PRO A 123 -21.21 7.35 0.53
CA PRO A 123 -22.55 7.27 -0.03
C PRO A 123 -23.61 7.63 1.03
N ASN A 124 -24.64 8.38 0.61
CA ASN A 124 -25.72 8.87 1.46
C ASN A 124 -25.32 9.95 2.50
N THR A 125 -24.19 10.65 2.32
CA THR A 125 -23.89 11.88 3.08
C THR A 125 -24.11 13.14 2.25
N LEU A 126 -24.59 14.21 2.90
CA LEU A 126 -24.61 15.55 2.32
C LEU A 126 -23.26 16.23 2.53
N VAL A 127 -22.58 16.59 1.44
CA VAL A 127 -21.32 17.33 1.46
C VAL A 127 -21.57 18.73 0.93
N LEU A 128 -21.20 19.75 1.71
CA LEU A 128 -21.32 21.16 1.35
C LEU A 128 -19.93 21.80 1.33
N ASP A 129 -19.55 22.33 0.18
CA ASP A 129 -18.37 23.19 0.03
C ASP A 129 -18.83 24.60 -0.35
N PRO A 130 -18.88 25.55 0.61
CA PRO A 130 -19.37 26.91 0.36
C PRO A 130 -18.41 27.75 -0.50
N PHE A 131 -17.21 27.23 -0.81
CA PHE A 131 -16.19 27.88 -1.63
C PHE A 131 -15.67 26.93 -2.71
N CYS A 132 -16.58 26.21 -3.36
CA CYS A 132 -16.23 25.04 -4.18
C CYS A 132 -15.36 25.30 -5.41
N GLY A 133 -15.28 26.54 -5.91
CA GLY A 133 -14.47 26.89 -7.08
C GLY A 133 -14.73 25.95 -8.27
N THR A 134 -13.70 25.22 -8.71
CA THR A 134 -13.79 24.22 -9.79
C THR A 134 -14.38 22.86 -9.38
N GLY A 135 -14.97 22.77 -8.18
CA GLY A 135 -15.73 21.62 -7.69
C GLY A 135 -14.88 20.41 -7.26
N LYS A 136 -13.60 20.62 -6.95
CA LYS A 136 -12.64 19.56 -6.63
C LYS A 136 -13.07 18.66 -5.46
N LEU A 137 -13.38 19.27 -4.32
CA LEU A 137 -13.74 18.55 -3.09
C LEU A 137 -15.08 17.81 -3.25
N VAL A 138 -16.07 18.47 -3.86
CA VAL A 138 -17.37 17.87 -4.16
C VAL A 138 -17.18 16.64 -5.06
N PHE A 139 -16.33 16.74 -6.08
CA PHE A 139 -16.06 15.64 -6.99
C PHE A 139 -15.35 14.45 -6.29
N SER A 140 -14.31 14.70 -5.50
CA SER A 140 -13.59 13.63 -4.78
C SER A 140 -14.45 12.96 -3.71
N SER A 141 -15.36 13.70 -3.08
CA SER A 141 -16.25 13.16 -2.03
C SER A 141 -17.20 12.05 -2.53
N LYS A 142 -17.51 12.03 -3.83
CA LYS A 142 -18.29 10.95 -4.47
C LYS A 142 -17.50 9.64 -4.57
N GLN A 143 -16.17 9.73 -4.63
CA GLN A 143 -15.26 8.64 -4.99
C GLN A 143 -14.60 7.99 -3.77
N THR A 144 -14.73 8.59 -2.59
CA THR A 144 -14.26 8.01 -1.34
C THR A 144 -15.06 6.73 -1.06
N GLN A 145 -14.39 5.59 -1.17
CA GLN A 145 -14.86 4.29 -0.73
C GLN A 145 -13.98 3.86 0.45
N PHE A 146 -14.61 3.42 1.53
CA PHE A 146 -13.95 2.79 2.67
C PHE A 146 -13.98 1.28 2.51
#